data_AF-E4XBW7-F1
#
_entry.id   AF-E4XBW7-F1
#
_cell.length_a   1.000
_cell.length_b   1.000
_cell.length_c   1.000
_cell.angle_alpha   90.00
_cell.angle_beta   90.00
_cell.angle_gamma   90.00
#
_symmetry.space_group_name_H-M   'P 1'
#
loop_
_entity.id
_entity.type
_entity.pdbx_description
1 polymer ?
#
loop_
_entity_poly.entity_id
_entity_poly.type
_entity_poly.pdbx_seq_one_letter_code
_entity_poly.pdbx_strand_id
1 'polypeptide(L)'
;MSFVNRSITEEQMSAFKDWKNFDMRGIKFCDVDSEEDPNMEFIDLIKNPERFTGYDGESAHKVWRAIYEENCFQPEPWPMTQNELASFNQNYDNVPESPLSGLCLEKKIFYRVVSGLHSSISLHLAAVYRYEGTFGKIDWKMNLEEFKRRFDHPKGATYLKNLYFVYLLEMRAFAKAAPYFSSLQYFTGNKEEDAFMKESISKLLESIIDFPMHFDETQLFKGERANILKEEFRSRFHNVTTIIDCAACEKCRLWGKLQTHGLGTALKILFTPAEVTDFKLDRNEVVAMYNAFARLSSSIHYLESFQKMLQTEQLSAGSKSSIGGAEKQKKNFKIDL
;
A
#
# COMPACT_ATOMS: atom_id res chain seq x y z
N MET A 1 -9.85 10.93 -18.03
CA MET A 1 -8.57 10.79 -17.28
C MET A 1 -8.55 9.59 -16.33
N SER A 2 -9.71 9.18 -15.84
CA SER A 2 -9.91 7.99 -15.01
C SER A 2 -9.91 6.66 -15.78
N PHE A 3 -10.13 6.68 -17.10
CA PHE A 3 -10.17 5.47 -17.94
C PHE A 3 -8.80 4.80 -18.08
N VAL A 4 -8.80 3.47 -18.08
CA VAL A 4 -7.62 2.64 -18.34
C VAL A 4 -7.37 2.57 -19.85
N ASN A 5 -6.13 2.82 -20.24
CA ASN A 5 -5.65 2.54 -21.59
C ASN A 5 -5.42 1.03 -21.73
N ARG A 6 -6.20 0.39 -22.61
CA ARG A 6 -6.20 -1.06 -22.87
C ARG A 6 -5.45 -1.43 -24.16
N SER A 7 -4.65 -0.52 -24.73
CA SER A 7 -3.92 -0.78 -25.97
C SER A 7 -2.76 -1.75 -25.76
N ILE A 8 -2.90 -2.95 -26.31
CA ILE A 8 -1.92 -4.05 -26.31
C ILE A 8 -1.48 -4.32 -27.75
N THR A 9 -0.19 -4.55 -27.98
CA THR A 9 0.34 -4.92 -29.31
C THR A 9 0.15 -6.40 -29.61
N GLU A 10 0.18 -6.79 -30.88
CA GLU A 10 0.09 -8.20 -31.28
C GLU A 10 1.25 -9.04 -30.71
N GLU A 11 2.45 -8.46 -30.65
CA GLU A 11 3.62 -9.08 -30.03
C GLU A 11 3.40 -9.38 -28.54
N GLN A 12 2.84 -8.41 -27.79
CA GLN A 12 2.49 -8.60 -26.37
C GLN A 12 1.46 -9.71 -26.20
N MET A 13 0.44 -9.74 -27.07
CA MET A 13 -0.60 -10.78 -27.03
C MET A 13 -0.06 -12.18 -27.33
N SER A 14 0.96 -12.30 -28.19
CA SER A 14 1.68 -13.56 -28.39
C SER A 14 2.47 -13.96 -27.15
N ALA A 15 3.22 -13.03 -26.55
CA ALA A 15 4.00 -13.28 -25.34
C ALA A 15 3.13 -13.79 -24.18
N PHE A 16 1.93 -13.23 -23.99
CA PHE A 16 1.01 -13.69 -22.93
C PHE A 16 0.59 -15.15 -23.07
N LYS A 17 0.49 -15.68 -24.30
CA LYS A 17 0.22 -17.11 -24.53
C LYS A 17 1.40 -17.96 -24.10
N ASP A 18 2.62 -17.51 -24.39
CA ASP A 18 3.85 -18.20 -23.98
C ASP A 18 4.00 -18.21 -22.46
N TRP A 19 3.66 -17.11 -21.79
CA TRP A 19 3.65 -17.02 -20.33
C TRP A 19 2.66 -18.01 -19.73
N LYS A 20 1.41 -18.02 -20.22
CA LYS A 20 0.37 -18.95 -19.77
C LYS A 20 0.82 -20.41 -19.96
N ASN A 21 1.40 -20.74 -21.11
CA ASN A 21 1.92 -22.07 -21.38
C ASN A 21 3.09 -22.46 -20.47
N PHE A 22 3.96 -21.52 -20.13
CA PHE A 22 5.08 -21.75 -19.22
C PHE A 22 4.57 -21.97 -17.78
N ASP A 23 3.69 -21.10 -17.31
CA ASP A 23 3.13 -21.15 -15.96
C ASP A 23 2.26 -22.42 -15.75
N MET A 24 1.59 -22.91 -16.80
CA MET A 24 0.83 -24.18 -16.79
C MET A 24 1.69 -25.44 -16.72
N ARG A 25 3.00 -25.38 -17.01
CA ARG A 25 3.89 -26.56 -16.89
C ARG A 25 4.21 -26.90 -15.43
N GLY A 26 3.92 -26.00 -14.48
CA GLY A 26 3.98 -26.28 -13.05
C GLY A 26 2.73 -27.03 -12.56
N ILE A 27 2.89 -27.92 -11.57
CA ILE A 27 1.74 -28.62 -10.96
C ILE A 27 0.93 -27.61 -10.12
N LYS A 28 -0.19 -27.11 -10.66
CA LYS A 28 -1.18 -26.32 -9.90
C LYS A 28 -2.00 -27.27 -9.02
N PHE A 29 -1.92 -27.12 -7.69
CA PHE A 29 -2.65 -27.97 -6.74
C PHE A 29 -4.03 -27.42 -6.33
N CYS A 30 -4.27 -26.10 -6.32
CA CYS A 30 -5.56 -25.49 -5.95
C CYS A 30 -5.81 -24.12 -6.63
N ASP A 31 -7.09 -23.79 -6.85
CA ASP A 31 -7.73 -22.59 -7.42
C ASP A 31 -7.51 -22.28 -8.91
N VAL A 32 -8.39 -22.86 -9.73
CA VAL A 32 -8.58 -22.61 -11.17
C VAL A 32 -9.41 -21.33 -11.42
N ASP A 33 -10.00 -20.74 -10.38
CA ASP A 33 -11.02 -19.69 -10.55
C ASP A 33 -10.46 -18.29 -10.85
N SER A 34 -9.17 -18.01 -10.63
CA SER A 34 -8.63 -16.64 -10.77
C SER A 34 -7.90 -16.33 -12.08
N GLU A 35 -7.50 -17.30 -12.90
CA GLU A 35 -6.83 -17.04 -14.21
C GLU A 35 -7.65 -17.51 -15.42
N GLU A 36 -8.79 -18.15 -15.18
CA GLU A 36 -9.70 -18.64 -16.22
C GLU A 36 -10.96 -17.79 -16.39
N ASP A 37 -11.08 -16.64 -15.71
CA ASP A 37 -12.13 -15.68 -16.00
C ASP A 37 -11.92 -15.11 -17.42
N PRO A 38 -12.83 -15.37 -18.37
CA PRO A 38 -12.70 -14.89 -19.75
C PRO A 38 -12.69 -13.36 -19.86
N ASN A 39 -13.03 -12.65 -18.80
CA ASN A 39 -13.02 -11.19 -18.73
C ASN A 39 -11.71 -10.60 -18.20
N MET A 40 -10.70 -11.43 -17.87
CA MET A 40 -9.39 -10.92 -17.45
C MET A 40 -8.55 -10.48 -18.64
N GLU A 41 -8.07 -9.24 -18.57
CA GLU A 41 -7.24 -8.60 -19.58
C GLU A 41 -5.91 -8.16 -18.96
N PHE A 42 -4.81 -8.36 -19.68
CA PHE A 42 -3.51 -7.82 -19.29
C PHE A 42 -3.48 -6.30 -19.50
N ILE A 43 -3.11 -5.55 -18.47
CA ILE A 43 -3.01 -4.09 -18.54
C ILE A 43 -1.55 -3.65 -18.40
N ASP A 44 -1.11 -2.81 -19.34
CA ASP A 44 0.19 -2.15 -19.28
C ASP A 44 0.17 -1.03 -18.22
N LEU A 45 0.86 -1.25 -17.11
CA LEU A 45 0.94 -0.31 -15.98
C LEU A 45 1.72 0.96 -16.33
N ILE A 46 2.67 0.90 -17.28
CA ILE A 46 3.47 2.06 -17.69
C ILE A 46 2.59 3.08 -18.42
N LYS A 47 1.66 2.60 -19.26
CA LYS A 47 0.65 3.45 -19.92
C LYS A 47 -0.42 3.96 -18.95
N ASN A 48 -0.53 3.36 -17.77
CA ASN A 48 -1.57 3.62 -16.78
C ASN A 48 -1.00 4.03 -15.41
N PRO A 49 -0.17 5.07 -15.30
CA PRO A 49 0.45 5.44 -14.03
C PRO A 49 -0.58 5.90 -12.99
N GLU A 50 -0.31 5.62 -11.71
CA GLU A 50 -1.05 6.16 -10.58
C GLU A 50 -0.75 7.66 -10.43
N ARG A 51 -1.79 8.49 -10.58
CA ARG A 51 -1.69 9.95 -10.53
C ARG A 51 -3.06 10.58 -10.30
N PHE A 52 -3.13 11.92 -10.25
CA PHE A 52 -4.39 12.63 -10.15
C PHE A 52 -5.38 12.27 -11.27
N THR A 53 -6.56 11.76 -10.88
CA THR A 53 -7.65 11.38 -11.79
C THR A 53 -8.86 12.30 -11.71
N GLY A 54 -8.94 13.16 -10.69
CA GLY A 54 -10.13 13.95 -10.36
C GLY A 54 -11.24 13.15 -9.68
N TYR A 55 -11.00 11.91 -9.25
CA TYR A 55 -11.98 11.13 -8.50
C TYR A 55 -12.08 11.62 -7.04
N ASP A 56 -13.20 12.22 -6.67
CA ASP A 56 -13.45 12.79 -5.35
C ASP A 56 -14.93 12.69 -4.92
N GLY A 57 -15.30 13.43 -3.87
CA GLY A 57 -16.67 13.58 -3.41
C GLY A 57 -17.24 12.34 -2.73
N GLU A 58 -18.57 12.30 -2.63
CA GLU A 58 -19.31 11.28 -1.86
C GLU A 58 -19.08 9.86 -2.40
N SER A 59 -18.86 9.70 -3.70
CA SER A 59 -18.54 8.39 -4.29
C SER A 59 -17.23 7.83 -3.71
N ALA A 60 -16.16 8.63 -3.71
CA ALA A 60 -14.88 8.21 -3.17
C ALA A 60 -14.95 8.00 -1.64
N HIS A 61 -15.67 8.88 -0.92
CA HIS A 61 -15.82 8.77 0.53
C HIS A 61 -16.56 7.50 0.94
N LYS A 62 -17.60 7.08 0.21
CA LYS A 62 -18.33 5.82 0.48
C LYS A 62 -17.44 4.60 0.33
N VAL A 63 -16.62 4.56 -0.73
CA VAL A 63 -15.66 3.46 -0.95
C VAL A 63 -14.68 3.39 0.23
N TRP A 64 -14.03 4.51 0.59
CA TRP A 64 -13.09 4.50 1.71
C TRP A 64 -13.77 4.14 3.03
N ARG A 65 -14.97 4.67 3.30
CA ARG A 65 -15.72 4.34 4.51
C ARG A 65 -15.96 2.83 4.61
N ALA A 66 -16.46 2.22 3.55
CA ALA A 66 -16.69 0.78 3.50
C ALA A 66 -15.39 -0.02 3.73
N ILE A 67 -14.26 0.38 3.11
CA ILE A 67 -12.96 -0.27 3.34
C ILE A 67 -12.54 -0.19 4.81
N TYR A 68 -12.70 0.97 5.47
CA TYR A 68 -12.37 1.10 6.89
C TYR A 68 -13.34 0.35 7.81
N GLU A 69 -14.60 0.19 7.41
CA GLU A 69 -15.63 -0.57 8.15
C GLU A 69 -15.40 -2.09 8.10
N GLU A 70 -14.60 -2.60 7.16
CA GLU A 70 -14.11 -4.00 7.15
C GLU A 70 -13.17 -4.32 8.33
N ASN A 71 -12.82 -3.33 9.17
CA ASN A 71 -12.03 -3.52 10.38
C ASN A 71 -12.81 -4.21 11.53
N CYS A 72 -13.41 -5.36 11.23
CA CYS A 72 -14.27 -6.13 12.12
C CYS A 72 -13.72 -7.56 12.33
N PHE A 73 -12.68 -7.68 13.15
CA PHE A 73 -12.14 -8.99 13.59
C PHE A 73 -13.01 -9.58 14.71
N GLN A 74 -13.21 -10.91 14.73
CA GLN A 74 -14.03 -11.56 15.74
C GLN A 74 -13.41 -11.33 17.13
N PRO A 75 -14.20 -10.91 18.14
CA PRO A 75 -13.71 -10.97 19.51
C PRO A 75 -13.49 -12.44 19.90
N GLU A 76 -12.46 -12.69 20.72
CA GLU A 76 -12.35 -13.91 21.55
C GLU A 76 -13.74 -14.32 22.08
N PRO A 77 -14.06 -15.62 22.17
CA PRO A 77 -15.35 -16.07 22.71
C PRO A 77 -15.52 -15.55 24.13
N TRP A 78 -16.42 -14.57 24.29
CA TRP A 78 -16.98 -14.15 25.56
C TRP A 78 -17.88 -15.26 26.12
N PRO A 79 -17.92 -15.43 27.45
CA PRO A 79 -18.33 -14.35 28.36
C PRO A 79 -17.23 -13.91 29.35
N MET A 80 -16.87 -12.61 29.40
CA MET A 80 -16.29 -12.03 30.63
C MET A 80 -17.29 -12.19 31.75
N THR A 81 -16.75 -12.46 32.93
CA THR A 81 -17.49 -12.47 34.17
C THR A 81 -17.83 -11.04 34.60
N GLN A 82 -19.00 -10.84 35.23
CA GLN A 82 -19.49 -9.54 35.70
C GLN A 82 -18.51 -8.78 36.61
N ASN A 83 -17.53 -9.47 37.21
CA ASN A 83 -16.52 -8.88 38.08
C ASN A 83 -15.45 -8.07 37.32
N GLU A 84 -15.21 -8.33 36.03
CA GLU A 84 -14.24 -7.56 35.24
C GLU A 84 -14.84 -6.24 34.69
N LEU A 85 -16.16 -6.19 34.53
CA LEU A 85 -16.88 -4.98 34.09
C LEU A 85 -16.83 -3.87 35.15
N ALA A 86 -16.77 -4.24 36.44
CA ALA A 86 -16.69 -3.30 37.55
C ALA A 86 -15.32 -2.59 37.63
N SER A 87 -14.26 -3.26 37.21
CA SER A 87 -12.88 -2.74 37.18
C SER A 87 -12.66 -1.72 36.05
N PHE A 88 -13.48 -1.77 34.99
CA PHE A 88 -13.38 -0.89 33.84
C PHE A 88 -14.05 0.48 34.05
N ASN A 89 -15.02 0.57 34.96
CA ASN A 89 -15.83 1.78 35.17
C ASN A 89 -15.28 2.74 36.25
N GLN A 90 -14.16 2.43 36.92
CA GLN A 90 -13.65 3.25 38.02
C GLN A 90 -12.49 4.21 37.66
N ASN A 91 -11.98 4.22 36.42
CA ASN A 91 -10.85 5.09 36.04
C ASN A 91 -11.12 5.89 34.74
N TYR A 92 -12.28 6.54 34.65
CA TYR A 92 -12.56 7.56 33.65
C TYR A 92 -12.12 8.94 34.13
N ASP A 93 -10.81 9.15 34.29
CA ASP A 93 -10.25 10.51 34.44
C ASP A 93 -8.83 10.68 33.88
N ASN A 94 -8.28 9.70 33.14
CA ASN A 94 -7.03 9.87 32.40
C ASN A 94 -7.10 9.08 31.08
N VAL A 95 -7.67 9.70 30.05
CA VAL A 95 -7.75 9.14 28.69
C VAL A 95 -6.45 9.48 27.93
N PRO A 96 -5.64 8.51 27.46
CA PRO A 96 -4.59 8.79 26.49
C PRO A 96 -5.20 9.10 25.12
N GLU A 97 -4.73 10.17 24.47
CA GLU A 97 -5.23 10.83 23.24
C GLU A 97 -5.21 9.99 21.92
N SER A 98 -5.20 8.65 21.96
CA SER A 98 -5.11 7.85 20.73
C SER A 98 -6.44 7.17 20.36
N PRO A 99 -7.01 7.40 19.16
CA PRO A 99 -8.22 6.73 18.67
C PRO A 99 -8.04 5.22 18.42
N LEU A 100 -6.84 4.68 18.70
CA LEU A 100 -6.51 3.25 18.64
C LEU A 100 -6.46 2.60 20.05
N SER A 101 -6.60 3.38 21.12
CA SER A 101 -6.60 2.87 22.49
C SER A 101 -7.84 1.99 22.72
N GLY A 102 -7.65 0.75 23.17
CA GLY A 102 -8.73 -0.22 23.41
C GLY A 102 -9.06 -1.19 22.26
N LEU A 103 -8.44 -1.04 21.08
CA LEU A 103 -8.58 -2.03 20.00
C LEU A 103 -7.62 -3.21 20.16
N CYS A 104 -8.06 -4.43 19.80
CA CYS A 104 -7.21 -5.61 19.66
C CYS A 104 -6.09 -5.34 18.62
N LEU A 105 -4.98 -6.07 18.72
CA LEU A 105 -3.78 -5.86 17.90
C LEU A 105 -4.09 -5.91 16.40
N GLU A 106 -4.92 -6.87 16.00
CA GLU A 106 -5.41 -7.14 14.65
C GLU A 106 -6.10 -5.93 14.04
N LYS A 107 -7.02 -5.33 14.82
CA LYS A 107 -7.78 -4.14 14.42
C LYS A 107 -6.88 -2.92 14.24
N LYS A 108 -5.84 -2.80 15.07
CA LYS A 108 -4.84 -1.73 14.94
C LYS A 108 -4.03 -1.91 13.67
N ILE A 109 -3.58 -3.12 13.38
CA ILE A 109 -2.77 -3.40 12.18
C ILE A 109 -3.58 -3.15 10.93
N PHE A 110 -4.79 -3.70 10.83
CA PHE A 110 -5.65 -3.46 9.68
C PHE A 110 -5.86 -1.96 9.43
N TYR A 111 -6.17 -1.20 10.48
CA TYR A 111 -6.28 0.25 10.37
C TYR A 111 -4.99 0.91 9.86
N ARG A 112 -3.83 0.58 10.45
CA ARG A 112 -2.55 1.16 10.04
C ARG A 112 -2.22 0.80 8.60
N VAL A 113 -2.55 -0.40 8.18
CA VAL A 113 -2.34 -0.88 6.80
C VAL A 113 -3.20 -0.11 5.81
N VAL A 114 -4.51 -0.05 6.03
CA VAL A 114 -5.43 0.71 5.17
C VAL A 114 -5.07 2.21 5.17
N SER A 115 -4.73 2.77 6.33
CA SER A 115 -4.33 4.17 6.48
C SER A 115 -3.02 4.49 5.76
N GLY A 116 -2.02 3.60 5.81
CA GLY A 116 -0.78 3.75 5.09
C GLY A 116 -0.99 3.70 3.57
N LEU A 117 -1.81 2.77 3.10
CA LEU A 117 -2.18 2.66 1.69
C LEU A 117 -2.93 3.91 1.19
N HIS A 118 -3.92 4.40 1.95
CA HIS A 118 -4.62 5.63 1.61
C HIS A 118 -3.66 6.85 1.59
N SER A 119 -2.68 6.89 2.50
CA SER A 119 -1.64 7.93 2.51
C SER A 119 -0.74 7.85 1.28
N SER A 120 -0.36 6.63 0.86
CA SER A 120 0.42 6.37 -0.37
C SER A 120 -0.28 6.92 -1.61
N ILE A 121 -1.58 6.59 -1.78
CA ILE A 121 -2.41 7.06 -2.89
C ILE A 121 -2.52 8.60 -2.86
N SER A 122 -2.77 9.17 -1.69
CA SER A 122 -2.87 10.63 -1.50
C SER A 122 -1.58 11.36 -1.90
N LEU A 123 -0.41 10.78 -1.60
CA LEU A 123 0.89 11.32 -2.02
C LEU A 123 1.10 11.25 -3.52
N HIS A 124 0.74 10.14 -4.19
CA HIS A 124 0.81 10.04 -5.65
C HIS A 124 -0.06 11.08 -6.34
N LEU A 125 -1.28 11.28 -5.85
CA LEU A 125 -2.19 12.30 -6.38
C LEU A 125 -1.59 13.71 -6.25
N ALA A 126 -0.99 14.03 -5.10
CA ALA A 126 -0.36 15.32 -4.88
C ALA A 126 0.93 15.49 -5.71
N ALA A 127 1.75 14.44 -5.84
CA ALA A 127 3.05 14.49 -6.52
C ALA A 127 2.91 14.55 -8.05
N VAL A 128 1.93 13.84 -8.60
CA VAL A 128 1.63 13.81 -10.04
C VAL A 128 0.27 14.46 -10.26
N TYR A 129 0.20 15.75 -9.94
CA TYR A 129 -1.03 16.53 -10.01
C TYR A 129 -1.19 17.18 -11.39
N ARG A 130 -2.44 17.30 -11.85
CA ARG A 130 -2.77 17.87 -13.16
C ARG A 130 -2.84 19.39 -13.09
N TYR A 131 -2.13 20.06 -14.00
CA TYR A 131 -2.31 21.47 -14.28
C TYR A 131 -2.71 21.69 -15.74
N GLU A 132 -3.59 22.66 -15.96
CA GLU A 132 -3.94 23.14 -17.29
C GLU A 132 -2.91 24.18 -17.71
N GLY A 133 -2.11 23.84 -18.72
CA GLY A 133 -1.16 24.74 -19.34
C GLY A 133 -1.79 25.57 -20.45
N THR A 134 -0.98 26.44 -21.06
CA THR A 134 -1.38 27.23 -22.24
C THR A 134 -1.76 26.32 -23.41
N PHE A 135 -2.79 26.71 -24.18
CA PHE A 135 -3.27 25.99 -25.36
C PHE A 135 -3.74 24.55 -25.11
N GLY A 136 -4.24 24.25 -23.89
CA GLY A 136 -4.81 22.94 -23.56
C GLY A 136 -3.77 21.84 -23.33
N LYS A 137 -2.48 22.18 -23.27
CA LYS A 137 -1.43 21.25 -22.86
C LYS A 137 -1.64 20.86 -21.39
N ILE A 138 -1.48 19.58 -21.08
CA ILE A 138 -1.57 19.06 -19.71
C ILE A 138 -0.17 18.91 -19.16
N ASP A 139 0.12 19.62 -18.08
CA ASP A 139 1.38 19.49 -17.34
C ASP A 139 1.14 18.73 -16.03
N TRP A 140 2.01 17.76 -15.74
CA TRP A 140 1.98 16.97 -14.51
C TRP A 140 3.12 17.39 -13.60
N LYS A 141 2.83 17.88 -12.40
CA LYS A 141 3.85 18.35 -11.45
C LYS A 141 3.36 18.21 -10.01
N MET A 142 4.30 18.35 -9.07
CA MET A 142 4.01 18.31 -7.64
C MET A 142 3.16 19.52 -7.23
N ASN A 143 2.12 19.26 -6.44
CA ASN A 143 1.22 20.26 -5.90
C ASN A 143 1.37 20.34 -4.37
N LEU A 144 2.10 21.34 -3.90
CA LEU A 144 2.37 21.54 -2.47
C LEU A 144 1.10 21.86 -1.67
N GLU A 145 0.17 22.60 -2.25
CA GLU A 145 -1.09 22.97 -1.57
C GLU A 145 -2.00 21.74 -1.39
N GLU A 146 -2.05 20.84 -2.37
CA GLU A 146 -2.78 19.59 -2.23
C GLU A 146 -2.14 18.66 -1.19
N PHE A 147 -0.79 18.64 -1.11
CA PHE A 147 -0.09 17.95 -0.04
C PHE A 147 -0.46 18.51 1.34
N LYS A 148 -0.36 19.83 1.54
CA LYS A 148 -0.72 20.50 2.80
C LYS A 148 -2.18 20.24 3.16
N ARG A 149 -3.11 20.34 2.21
CA ARG A 149 -4.54 20.08 2.44
C ARG A 149 -4.80 18.69 3.02
N ARG A 150 -3.98 17.69 2.65
CA ARG A 150 -4.13 16.30 3.08
C ARG A 150 -3.35 15.93 4.35
N PHE A 151 -2.24 16.62 4.62
CA PHE A 151 -1.30 16.22 5.68
C PHE A 151 -0.98 17.34 6.70
N ASP A 152 -1.29 18.60 6.43
CA ASP A 152 -1.11 19.73 7.36
C ASP A 152 -2.30 19.85 8.33
N HIS A 153 -2.45 18.82 9.15
CA HIS A 153 -3.44 18.77 10.23
C HIS A 153 -2.94 17.82 11.35
N PRO A 154 -3.52 17.84 12.57
CA PRO A 154 -2.99 17.09 13.71
C PRO A 154 -2.76 15.59 13.48
N LYS A 155 -3.63 14.93 12.69
CA LYS A 155 -3.50 13.50 12.36
C LYS A 155 -2.51 13.17 11.23
N GLY A 156 -1.95 14.18 10.56
CA GLY A 156 -1.18 14.00 9.32
C GLY A 156 0.12 13.25 9.56
N ALA A 157 0.81 13.58 10.65
CA ALA A 157 1.99 12.83 11.09
C ALA A 157 1.67 11.34 11.34
N THR A 158 0.52 11.03 11.94
CA THR A 158 0.08 9.64 12.15
C THR A 158 -0.16 8.91 10.84
N TYR A 159 -0.75 9.57 9.84
CA TYR A 159 -0.96 8.99 8.50
C TYR A 159 0.37 8.69 7.80
N LEU A 160 1.35 9.58 7.92
CA LEU A 160 2.69 9.33 7.37
C LEU A 160 3.44 8.23 8.13
N LYS A 161 3.29 8.13 9.46
CA LYS A 161 3.81 6.98 10.24
C LYS A 161 3.17 5.66 9.79
N ASN A 162 1.90 5.68 9.41
CA ASN A 162 1.21 4.51 8.86
C ASN A 162 1.72 4.16 7.45
N LEU A 163 2.09 5.14 6.62
CA LEU A 163 2.78 4.87 5.34
C LEU A 163 4.08 4.09 5.56
N TYR A 164 4.95 4.57 6.45
CA TYR A 164 6.20 3.86 6.78
C TYR A 164 5.93 2.48 7.37
N PHE A 165 4.87 2.32 8.17
CA PHE A 165 4.49 1.02 8.69
C PHE A 165 4.20 0.00 7.59
N VAL A 166 3.44 0.39 6.56
CA VAL A 166 3.13 -0.52 5.42
C VAL A 166 4.39 -0.80 4.59
N TYR A 167 5.21 0.22 4.37
CA TYR A 167 6.49 0.04 3.66
C TYR A 167 7.40 -0.98 4.37
N LEU A 168 7.54 -0.87 5.69
CA LEU A 168 8.33 -1.81 6.48
C LEU A 168 7.70 -3.21 6.54
N LEU A 169 6.36 -3.29 6.55
CA LEU A 169 5.64 -4.57 6.52
C LEU A 169 5.90 -5.32 5.20
N GLU A 170 5.78 -4.65 4.06
CA GLU A 170 6.07 -5.28 2.75
C GLU A 170 7.55 -5.58 2.58
N MET A 171 8.45 -4.69 3.01
CA MET A 171 9.90 -4.94 3.04
C MET A 171 10.23 -6.18 3.87
N ARG A 172 9.56 -6.38 5.02
CA ARG A 172 9.74 -7.58 5.84
C ARG A 172 9.35 -8.84 5.11
N ALA A 173 8.24 -8.81 4.38
CA ALA A 173 7.79 -9.93 3.58
C ALA A 173 8.81 -10.28 2.47
N PHE A 174 9.39 -9.27 1.80
CA PHE A 174 10.50 -9.48 0.85
C PHE A 174 11.71 -10.12 1.51
N ALA A 175 12.16 -9.59 2.65
CA ALA A 175 13.32 -10.14 3.36
C ALA A 175 13.10 -11.61 3.75
N LYS A 176 11.90 -11.95 4.22
CA LYS A 176 11.53 -13.31 4.62
C LYS A 176 11.49 -14.29 3.44
N ALA A 177 10.95 -13.86 2.30
CA ALA A 177 10.83 -14.68 1.09
C ALA A 177 11.99 -14.46 0.10
N ALA A 178 13.08 -13.80 0.50
CA ALA A 178 14.18 -13.46 -0.40
C ALA A 178 14.81 -14.67 -1.10
N PRO A 179 15.03 -15.84 -0.44
CA PRO A 179 15.51 -17.03 -1.13
C PRO A 179 14.57 -17.51 -2.25
N TYR A 180 13.26 -17.42 -2.01
CA TYR A 180 12.25 -17.78 -2.99
C TYR A 180 12.27 -16.82 -4.19
N PHE A 181 12.21 -15.51 -3.96
CA PHE A 181 12.26 -14.52 -5.03
C PHE A 181 13.56 -14.60 -5.85
N SER A 182 14.69 -14.96 -5.24
CA SER A 182 15.96 -15.17 -5.93
C SER A 182 15.96 -16.43 -6.84
N SER A 183 15.15 -17.43 -6.48
CA SER A 183 15.05 -18.70 -7.21
C SER A 183 14.17 -18.63 -8.46
N LEU A 184 13.28 -17.63 -8.56
CA LEU A 184 12.34 -17.46 -9.66
C LEU A 184 13.05 -17.24 -11.01
N GLN A 185 12.40 -17.69 -12.08
CA GLN A 185 12.92 -17.56 -13.44
C GLN A 185 12.53 -16.25 -14.14
N TYR A 186 11.47 -15.57 -13.66
CA TYR A 186 10.96 -14.32 -14.23
C TYR A 186 10.66 -14.37 -15.74
N PHE A 187 10.24 -15.54 -16.24
CA PHE A 187 10.08 -15.81 -17.67
C PHE A 187 9.14 -14.84 -18.39
N THR A 188 9.68 -14.11 -19.37
CA THR A 188 8.96 -13.28 -20.34
C THR A 188 8.99 -13.84 -21.77
N GLY A 189 9.80 -14.87 -22.02
CA GLY A 189 10.10 -15.37 -23.38
C GLY A 189 11.36 -14.73 -23.99
N ASN A 190 11.86 -13.63 -23.42
CA ASN A 190 13.12 -13.02 -23.80
C ASN A 190 14.21 -13.31 -22.73
N LYS A 191 15.18 -14.15 -23.08
CA LYS A 191 16.24 -14.58 -22.15
C LYS A 191 17.12 -13.44 -21.63
N GLU A 192 17.32 -12.39 -22.42
CA GLU A 192 18.14 -11.24 -22.02
C GLU A 192 17.41 -10.40 -20.95
N GLU A 193 16.11 -10.18 -21.15
CA GLU A 193 15.25 -9.50 -20.17
C GLU A 193 15.10 -10.31 -18.88
N ASP A 194 14.90 -11.64 -19.00
CA ASP A 194 14.79 -12.54 -17.85
C ASP A 194 16.06 -12.50 -16.99
N ALA A 195 17.24 -12.53 -17.64
CA ALA A 195 18.54 -12.44 -16.96
C ALA A 195 18.74 -11.08 -16.28
N PHE A 196 18.43 -9.99 -16.98
CA PHE A 196 18.51 -8.64 -16.44
C PHE A 196 17.56 -8.43 -15.24
N MET A 197 16.34 -8.95 -15.34
CA MET A 197 15.35 -8.91 -14.26
C MET A 197 15.86 -9.65 -13.03
N LYS A 198 16.41 -10.86 -13.22
CA LYS A 198 16.96 -11.66 -12.13
C LYS A 198 18.13 -10.97 -11.42
N GLU A 199 19.04 -10.35 -12.17
CA GLU A 199 20.15 -9.58 -11.60
C GLU A 199 19.64 -8.36 -10.81
N SER A 200 18.69 -7.61 -11.38
CA SER A 200 18.11 -6.42 -10.74
C SER A 200 17.39 -6.75 -9.44
N ILE A 201 16.63 -7.85 -9.44
CA ILE A 201 15.93 -8.34 -8.25
C ILE A 201 16.91 -8.82 -7.19
N SER A 202 18.01 -9.49 -7.58
CA SER A 202 19.03 -9.92 -6.63
C SER A 202 19.62 -8.74 -5.87
N LYS A 203 19.98 -7.66 -6.57
CA LYS A 203 20.49 -6.41 -5.95
C LYS A 203 19.47 -5.74 -5.02
N LEU A 204 18.20 -5.74 -5.40
CA LEU A 204 17.12 -5.22 -4.55
C LEU A 204 16.98 -6.04 -3.27
N LEU A 205 17.00 -7.38 -3.37
CA LEU A 205 16.87 -8.27 -2.23
C LEU A 205 18.08 -8.17 -1.28
N GLU A 206 19.30 -8.06 -1.81
CA GLU A 206 20.50 -7.77 -1.02
C GLU A 206 20.33 -6.49 -0.19
N SER A 207 19.89 -5.41 -0.82
CA SER A 207 19.63 -4.13 -0.14
C SER A 207 18.56 -4.24 0.96
N ILE A 208 17.53 -5.07 0.74
CA ILE A 208 16.45 -5.32 1.71
C ILE A 208 16.96 -6.18 2.89
N ILE A 209 17.80 -7.18 2.63
CA ILE A 209 18.37 -8.06 3.67
C ILE A 209 19.35 -7.30 4.56
N ASP A 210 20.18 -6.43 3.96
CA ASP A 210 21.16 -5.62 4.68
C ASP A 210 20.52 -4.55 5.58
N PHE A 211 19.25 -4.21 5.34
CA PHE A 211 18.53 -3.24 6.14
C PHE A 211 18.28 -3.76 7.57
N PRO A 212 18.75 -3.06 8.63
CA PRO A 212 18.57 -3.50 10.01
C PRO A 212 17.11 -3.30 10.45
N MET A 213 16.30 -4.30 10.17
CA MET A 213 14.86 -4.20 10.36
C MET A 213 14.45 -4.42 11.81
N HIS A 214 13.73 -3.44 12.37
CA HIS A 214 13.20 -3.47 13.74
C HIS A 214 11.72 -3.90 13.78
N PHE A 215 11.35 -4.95 13.05
CA PHE A 215 9.99 -5.49 13.06
C PHE A 215 9.93 -6.80 13.87
N ASP A 216 9.28 -6.78 15.03
CA ASP A 216 9.10 -7.97 15.87
C ASP A 216 7.93 -8.81 15.36
N GLU A 217 8.24 -9.86 14.60
CA GLU A 217 7.25 -10.80 14.05
C GLU A 217 6.51 -11.63 15.10
N THR A 218 7.13 -11.80 16.28
CA THR A 218 6.65 -12.76 17.29
C THR A 218 5.31 -12.36 17.89
N GLN A 219 4.97 -11.07 17.84
CA GLN A 219 3.75 -10.54 18.42
C GLN A 219 2.51 -10.76 17.54
N LEU A 220 2.68 -11.06 16.25
CA LEU A 220 1.57 -11.02 15.28
C LEU A 220 1.45 -12.27 14.43
N PHE A 221 2.57 -12.83 13.98
CA PHE A 221 2.57 -13.86 12.94
C PHE A 221 2.93 -15.25 13.50
N LYS A 222 3.02 -15.40 14.82
CA LYS A 222 3.36 -16.65 15.51
C LYS A 222 2.28 -17.04 16.53
N GLY A 223 2.08 -18.33 16.75
CA GLY A 223 1.18 -18.88 17.77
C GLY A 223 -0.09 -19.54 17.21
N GLU A 224 -0.88 -20.14 18.11
CA GLU A 224 -2.07 -20.93 17.77
C GLU A 224 -3.17 -20.10 17.09
N ARG A 225 -3.28 -18.82 17.44
CA ARG A 225 -4.23 -17.86 16.84
C ARG A 225 -3.78 -17.32 15.47
N ALA A 226 -2.53 -17.55 15.05
CA ALA A 226 -1.99 -16.99 13.80
C ALA A 226 -2.71 -17.53 12.57
N ASN A 227 -3.14 -18.79 12.58
CA ASN A 227 -3.89 -19.39 11.47
C ASN A 227 -5.31 -18.81 11.36
N ILE A 228 -5.98 -18.59 12.49
CA ILE A 228 -7.30 -17.93 12.52
C ILE A 228 -7.16 -16.50 11.98
N LEU A 229 -6.16 -15.78 12.46
CA LEU A 229 -5.89 -14.41 12.06
C LEU A 229 -5.55 -14.30 10.57
N LYS A 230 -4.78 -15.24 10.04
CA LYS A 230 -4.49 -15.34 8.60
C LYS A 230 -5.77 -15.43 7.78
N GLU A 231 -6.71 -16.29 8.17
CA GLU A 231 -7.98 -16.46 7.47
C GLU A 231 -8.89 -15.22 7.62
N GLU A 232 -8.91 -14.57 8.79
CA GLU A 232 -9.63 -13.31 8.97
C GLU A 232 -9.07 -12.21 8.06
N PHE A 233 -7.75 -12.00 8.03
CA PHE A 233 -7.12 -11.05 7.12
C PHE A 233 -7.40 -11.39 5.67
N ARG A 234 -7.26 -12.66 5.26
CA ARG A 234 -7.59 -13.11 3.91
C ARG A 234 -9.03 -12.75 3.53
N SER A 235 -9.99 -13.04 4.40
CA SER A 235 -11.41 -12.70 4.20
C SER A 235 -11.63 -11.19 4.07
N ARG A 236 -11.02 -10.37 4.94
CA ARG A 236 -11.17 -8.91 4.87
C ARG A 236 -10.54 -8.31 3.62
N PHE A 237 -9.37 -8.78 3.21
CA PHE A 237 -8.74 -8.31 1.97
C PHE A 237 -9.52 -8.72 0.71
N HIS A 238 -10.17 -9.88 0.73
CA HIS A 238 -11.13 -10.26 -0.30
C HIS A 238 -12.31 -9.27 -0.37
N ASN A 239 -12.94 -8.97 0.77
CA ASN A 239 -14.03 -7.99 0.83
C ASN A 239 -13.59 -6.59 0.37
N VAL A 240 -12.41 -6.13 0.79
CA VAL A 240 -11.83 -4.86 0.35
C VAL A 240 -11.68 -4.84 -1.18
N THR A 241 -11.25 -5.93 -1.79
CA THR A 241 -11.13 -6.04 -3.25
C THR A 241 -12.50 -5.93 -3.93
N THR A 242 -13.53 -6.56 -3.38
CA THR A 242 -14.92 -6.42 -3.84
C THR A 242 -15.47 -5.00 -3.68
N ILE A 243 -15.13 -4.31 -2.59
CA ILE A 243 -15.51 -2.90 -2.39
C ILE A 243 -14.83 -1.99 -3.41
N ILE A 244 -13.58 -2.27 -3.77
CA ILE A 244 -12.83 -1.52 -4.78
C ILE A 244 -13.53 -1.60 -6.15
N ASP A 245 -14.22 -2.70 -6.47
CA ASP A 245 -15.00 -2.81 -7.71
C ASP A 245 -16.11 -1.75 -7.83
N CYS A 246 -16.58 -1.21 -6.71
CA CYS A 246 -17.56 -0.13 -6.68
C CYS A 246 -16.98 1.27 -6.99
N ALA A 247 -15.65 1.45 -7.04
CA ALA A 247 -15.08 2.77 -7.32
C ALA A 247 -15.30 3.18 -8.78
N ALA A 248 -15.87 4.37 -9.03
CA ALA A 248 -16.22 4.80 -10.40
C ALA A 248 -14.99 5.03 -11.32
N CYS A 249 -13.83 5.31 -10.73
CA CYS A 249 -12.59 5.59 -11.45
C CYS A 249 -11.84 4.30 -11.83
N GLU A 250 -11.74 3.99 -13.14
CA GLU A 250 -11.11 2.73 -13.60
C GLU A 250 -9.64 2.60 -13.18
N LYS A 251 -8.83 3.65 -13.33
CA LYS A 251 -7.43 3.65 -12.88
C LYS A 251 -7.30 3.50 -11.38
N CYS A 252 -8.24 4.06 -10.62
CA CYS A 252 -8.27 3.92 -9.17
C CYS A 252 -8.61 2.47 -8.77
N ARG A 253 -9.52 1.82 -9.52
CA ARG A 253 -9.78 0.37 -9.36
C ARG A 253 -8.54 -0.46 -9.68
N LEU A 254 -7.88 -0.18 -10.80
CA LEU A 254 -6.66 -0.88 -11.24
C LEU A 254 -5.58 -0.84 -10.15
N TRP A 255 -5.20 0.36 -9.70
CA TRP A 255 -4.16 0.52 -8.68
C TRP A 255 -4.62 0.04 -7.29
N GLY A 256 -5.88 0.26 -6.95
CA GLY A 256 -6.48 -0.26 -5.72
C GLY A 256 -6.35 -1.77 -5.64
N LYS A 257 -6.80 -2.51 -6.67
CA LYS A 257 -6.68 -3.97 -6.73
C LYS A 257 -5.23 -4.43 -6.71
N LEU A 258 -4.36 -3.77 -7.47
CA LEU A 258 -2.94 -4.14 -7.51
C LEU A 258 -2.28 -3.99 -6.14
N GLN A 259 -2.50 -2.86 -5.45
CA GLN A 259 -1.88 -2.60 -4.16
C GLN A 259 -2.46 -3.49 -3.05
N THR A 260 -3.78 -3.74 -3.05
CA THR A 260 -4.39 -4.64 -2.05
C THR A 260 -3.99 -6.09 -2.27
N HIS A 261 -3.81 -6.52 -3.53
CA HIS A 261 -3.31 -7.85 -3.85
C HIS A 261 -1.84 -8.02 -3.43
N GLY A 262 -0.97 -7.05 -3.71
CA GLY A 262 0.42 -7.08 -3.27
C GLY A 262 0.55 -7.15 -1.75
N LEU A 263 -0.24 -6.35 -1.04
CA LEU A 263 -0.31 -6.34 0.41
C LEU A 263 -0.89 -7.64 1.00
N GLY A 264 -1.91 -8.22 0.37
CA GLY A 264 -2.43 -9.55 0.73
C GLY A 264 -1.38 -10.64 0.55
N THR A 265 -0.59 -10.56 -0.52
CA THR A 265 0.56 -11.45 -0.79
C THR A 265 1.64 -11.29 0.28
N ALA A 266 1.94 -10.06 0.68
CA ALA A 266 2.88 -9.78 1.76
C ALA A 266 2.43 -10.40 3.08
N LEU A 267 1.15 -10.23 3.43
CA LEU A 267 0.58 -10.87 4.62
C LEU A 267 0.62 -12.40 4.50
N LYS A 268 0.27 -12.98 3.34
CA LYS A 268 0.39 -14.43 3.08
C LYS A 268 1.79 -14.95 3.38
N ILE A 269 2.83 -14.24 2.94
CA ILE A 269 4.24 -14.57 3.24
C ILE A 269 4.55 -14.44 4.73
N LEU A 270 4.11 -13.35 5.37
CA LEU A 270 4.38 -13.08 6.79
C LEU A 270 3.72 -14.09 7.72
N PHE A 271 2.51 -14.57 7.40
CA PHE A 271 1.82 -15.62 8.17
C PHE A 271 2.36 -17.04 7.95
N THR A 272 3.17 -17.28 6.92
CA THR A 272 3.81 -18.59 6.70
C THR A 272 4.85 -18.86 7.80
N PRO A 273 4.91 -20.05 8.42
CA PRO A 273 5.94 -20.35 9.43
C PRO A 273 7.36 -20.15 8.91
N ALA A 274 8.31 -19.78 9.79
CA ALA A 274 9.67 -19.43 9.39
C ALA A 274 10.46 -20.61 8.80
N GLU A 275 10.02 -21.84 9.10
CA GLU A 275 10.61 -23.09 8.62
C GLU A 275 10.24 -23.39 7.16
N VAL A 276 9.19 -22.74 6.64
CA VAL A 276 8.70 -22.97 5.27
C VAL A 276 9.34 -21.97 4.32
N THR A 277 10.24 -22.46 3.47
CA THR A 277 10.90 -21.66 2.42
C THR A 277 10.33 -21.91 1.02
N ASP A 278 9.52 -22.96 0.85
CA ASP A 278 8.84 -23.28 -0.41
C ASP A 278 7.53 -22.48 -0.54
N PHE A 279 7.67 -21.19 -0.83
CA PHE A 279 6.50 -20.36 -1.15
C PHE A 279 5.95 -20.77 -2.52
N LYS A 280 4.63 -20.73 -2.67
CA LYS A 280 3.96 -20.89 -3.96
C LYS A 280 3.16 -19.64 -4.24
N LEU A 281 3.78 -18.75 -5.01
CA LEU A 281 3.17 -17.51 -5.48
C LEU A 281 2.94 -17.61 -6.98
N ASP A 282 1.75 -17.24 -7.43
CA ASP A 282 1.47 -17.11 -8.87
C ASP A 282 2.13 -15.85 -9.47
N ARG A 283 2.09 -15.71 -10.80
CA ARG A 283 2.68 -14.57 -11.51
C ARG A 283 2.06 -13.25 -11.05
N ASN A 284 0.74 -13.22 -10.84
CA ASN A 284 0.02 -12.01 -10.48
C ASN A 284 0.34 -11.56 -9.05
N GLU A 285 0.48 -12.49 -8.10
CA GLU A 285 0.96 -12.25 -6.74
C GLU A 285 2.37 -11.64 -6.77
N VAL A 286 3.29 -12.22 -7.55
CA VAL A 286 4.67 -11.70 -7.69
C VAL A 286 4.67 -10.29 -8.30
N VAL A 287 3.93 -10.07 -9.39
CA VAL A 287 3.83 -8.75 -10.05
C VAL A 287 3.21 -7.72 -9.12
N ALA A 288 2.13 -8.08 -8.42
CA ALA A 288 1.45 -7.20 -7.48
C ALA A 288 2.35 -6.82 -6.30
N MET A 289 3.12 -7.78 -5.76
CA MET A 289 4.06 -7.56 -4.66
C MET A 289 5.10 -6.49 -5.01
N TYR A 290 5.79 -6.63 -6.15
CA TYR A 290 6.80 -5.64 -6.57
C TYR A 290 6.19 -4.27 -6.85
N ASN A 291 5.04 -4.22 -7.53
CA ASN A 291 4.42 -2.96 -7.90
C ASN A 291 3.82 -2.23 -6.68
N ALA A 292 3.20 -2.95 -5.74
CA ALA A 292 2.71 -2.38 -4.49
C ALA A 292 3.85 -1.74 -3.67
N PHE A 293 4.95 -2.48 -3.50
CA PHE A 293 6.12 -1.98 -2.79
C PHE A 293 6.76 -0.78 -3.49
N ALA A 294 6.84 -0.81 -4.82
CA ALA A 294 7.34 0.31 -5.62
C ALA A 294 6.47 1.58 -5.47
N ARG A 295 5.15 1.45 -5.29
CA ARG A 295 4.28 2.59 -4.97
C ARG A 295 4.64 3.15 -3.59
N LEU A 296 4.73 2.32 -2.56
CA LEU A 296 5.12 2.78 -1.22
C LEU A 296 6.50 3.46 -1.23
N SER A 297 7.47 2.90 -1.94
CA SER A 297 8.80 3.50 -2.14
C SER A 297 8.72 4.85 -2.84
N SER A 298 7.89 4.97 -3.89
CA SER A 298 7.67 6.24 -4.60
C SER A 298 7.01 7.28 -3.68
N SER A 299 6.05 6.88 -2.85
CA SER A 299 5.40 7.77 -1.88
C SER A 299 6.38 8.33 -0.85
N ILE A 300 7.32 7.51 -0.34
CA ILE A 300 8.38 7.97 0.57
C ILE A 300 9.29 8.98 -0.14
N HIS A 301 9.67 8.72 -1.39
CA HIS A 301 10.47 9.66 -2.18
C HIS A 301 9.73 10.99 -2.45
N TYR A 302 8.42 10.93 -2.74
CA TYR A 302 7.60 12.13 -2.89
C TYR A 302 7.47 12.91 -1.58
N LEU A 303 7.33 12.23 -0.45
CA LEU A 303 7.28 12.85 0.85
C LEU A 303 8.56 13.65 1.14
N GLU A 304 9.74 13.07 0.87
CA GLU A 304 11.02 13.76 1.01
C GLU A 304 11.06 15.02 0.12
N SER A 305 10.59 14.92 -1.11
CA SER A 305 10.52 16.04 -2.05
C SER A 305 9.58 17.15 -1.57
N PHE A 306 8.39 16.80 -1.06
CA PHE A 306 7.47 17.77 -0.44
C PHE A 306 8.06 18.44 0.80
N GLN A 307 8.78 17.68 1.64
CA GLN A 307 9.46 18.24 2.81
C GLN A 307 10.52 19.29 2.41
N LYS A 308 11.31 19.03 1.35
CA LYS A 308 12.26 20.00 0.79
C LYS A 308 11.55 21.26 0.26
N MET A 309 10.40 21.10 -0.41
CA MET A 309 9.59 22.22 -0.88
C MET A 309 9.06 23.08 0.29
N LEU A 310 8.57 22.45 1.37
CA LEU A 310 8.11 23.15 2.58
C LEU A 310 9.22 23.95 3.25
N GLN A 311 10.42 23.36 3.37
CA GLN A 311 11.58 24.05 3.94
C GLN A 311 11.95 25.29 3.12
N THR A 312 11.96 25.17 1.79
CA THR A 312 12.25 26.28 0.87
C THR A 312 11.21 27.39 0.98
N GLU A 313 9.93 27.05 1.08
CA GLU A 313 8.85 28.00 1.26
C GLU A 313 8.99 28.77 2.59
N GLN A 314 9.28 28.07 3.70
CA GLN A 314 9.49 28.68 5.01
C GLN A 314 10.68 29.66 5.03
N LEU A 315 11.79 29.30 4.36
CA LEU A 315 12.95 30.18 4.19
C LEU A 315 12.59 31.45 3.40
N SER A 316 11.82 31.30 2.31
CA SER A 316 11.37 32.44 1.48
C SER A 316 10.37 33.37 2.17
N ALA A 317 9.56 32.83 3.09
CA ALA A 317 8.63 33.61 3.92
C ALA A 317 9.37 34.32 5.06
N GLY A 318 10.42 33.71 5.62
CA GLY A 318 11.30 34.28 6.63
C GLY A 318 12.06 35.52 6.15
N SER A 319 12.53 35.53 4.90
CA SER A 319 13.23 36.67 4.29
C SER A 319 12.28 37.83 3.92
N LYS A 320 10.99 37.56 3.69
CA LYS A 320 9.97 38.60 3.46
C LYS A 320 9.46 39.25 4.75
N SER A 321 9.44 38.51 5.87
CA SER A 321 9.06 39.04 7.18
C SER A 321 10.11 39.96 7.82
N SER A 322 11.32 40.06 7.26
CA SER A 322 12.39 40.94 7.77
C SER A 322 12.24 42.40 7.31
N ILE A 323 11.25 42.72 6.46
CA ILE A 323 11.02 44.08 5.91
C ILE A 323 9.70 44.70 6.44
N GLY A 324 8.89 43.97 7.20
CA GLY A 324 7.65 44.51 7.78
C GLY A 324 7.32 43.83 9.11
N GLY A 325 7.49 44.56 10.21
CA GLY A 325 7.20 44.08 11.56
C GLY A 325 5.73 43.73 11.74
N ALA A 326 5.45 42.43 11.93
CA ALA A 326 4.29 41.92 12.65
C ALA A 326 4.57 40.45 13.02
N GLU A 327 4.69 40.16 14.31
CA GLU A 327 4.73 38.80 14.84
C GLU A 327 3.40 38.08 14.55
N LYS A 328 3.36 37.31 13.47
CA LYS A 328 2.42 36.19 13.36
C LYS A 328 3.12 34.95 13.91
N GLN A 329 2.54 34.33 14.94
CA GLN A 329 2.93 33.02 15.44
C GLN A 329 3.10 32.04 14.26
N LYS A 330 4.35 31.76 13.91
CA LYS A 330 4.70 30.73 12.92
C LYS A 330 4.45 29.37 13.57
N LYS A 331 3.40 28.67 13.14
CA LYS A 331 3.31 27.23 13.38
C LYS A 331 4.43 26.58 12.55
N ASN A 332 5.51 26.17 13.22
CA ASN A 332 6.51 25.31 12.61
C ASN A 332 5.85 23.98 12.26
N PHE A 333 5.55 23.77 10.98
CA PHE A 333 5.19 22.45 10.50
C PHE A 333 6.48 21.62 10.41
N LYS A 334 6.77 20.91 11.49
CA LYS A 334 7.84 19.92 11.57
C LYS A 334 7.17 18.56 11.64
N ILE A 335 7.28 17.77 10.57
CA ILE A 335 6.83 16.38 10.59
C ILE A 335 7.95 15.60 11.31
N ASP A 336 7.84 15.47 12.62
CA ASP A 336 8.70 14.55 13.39
C ASP A 336 8.16 13.11 13.16
N LEU A 337 8.75 12.43 12.16
CA LEU A 337 8.43 11.05 11.76
C LEU A 337 9.00 10.03 12.74
#